data_AF-A0A7S1H4Q3-F1
#
_entry.id   AF-A0A7S1H4Q3-F1
#
_cell.length_a   1.000
_cell.length_b   1.000
_cell.length_c   1.000
_cell.angle_alpha   90.00
_cell.angle_beta   90.00
_cell.angle_gamma   90.00
#
_symmetry.space_group_name_H-M   'P 1'
#
loop_
_entity.id
_entity.type
_entity.pdbx_description
1 polymer ?
#
loop_
_entity_poly.entity_id
_entity_poly.type
_entity_poly.pdbx_seq_one_letter_code
_entity_poly.pdbx_strand_id
1 'polypeptide(L)'
;KIINTQFIVLEKVSTSKTKEGNTVWHLLVADNTAKINASLFDAYGELLQPSDVVRLTGGYCGVFKNVATLYAGKHGKIERIGEFVFPFTDRPDGADNLSRVQWVERGPDQWEQRQGGMPK
;
A
#
# COMPACT_ATOMS: atom_id res chain seq x y z
N LYS A 1 5.53 -13.69 -4.00
CA LYS A 1 6.66 -13.04 -4.74
C LYS A 1 7.20 -11.90 -3.88
N ILE A 2 8.52 -11.73 -3.81
CA ILE A 2 9.14 -10.63 -3.06
C ILE A 2 9.07 -9.34 -3.90
N ILE A 3 8.71 -8.23 -3.27
CA ILE A 3 8.59 -6.91 -3.89
C ILE A 3 9.66 -5.98 -3.32
N ASN A 4 10.47 -5.41 -4.21
CA ASN A 4 11.38 -4.32 -3.90
C ASN A 4 10.91 -3.10 -4.70
N THR A 5 10.67 -1.97 -4.03
CA THR A 5 10.09 -0.79 -4.66
C THR A 5 10.50 0.50 -3.96
N GLN A 6 10.32 1.62 -4.63
CA GLN A 6 10.40 2.96 -4.05
C GLN A 6 9.08 3.68 -4.33
N PHE A 7 8.59 4.43 -3.36
CA PHE A 7 7.34 5.17 -3.49
C PHE A 7 7.40 6.46 -2.67
N ILE A 8 6.55 7.40 -3.03
CA ILE A 8 6.23 8.56 -2.19
C ILE A 8 4.97 8.27 -1.37
N VAL A 9 4.95 8.71 -0.12
CA VAL A 9 3.75 8.68 0.72
C VAL A 9 2.86 9.85 0.33
N LEU A 10 1.64 9.56 -0.11
CA LEU A 10 0.67 10.60 -0.46
C LEU A 10 -0.18 11.00 0.76
N GLU A 11 -0.65 10.02 1.54
CA GLU A 11 -1.60 10.26 2.61
C GLU A 11 -1.48 9.23 3.74
N LYS A 12 -1.70 9.69 4.98
CA LYS A 12 -2.03 8.84 6.13
C LYS A 12 -3.55 8.69 6.25
N VAL A 13 -4.09 7.59 5.75
CA VAL A 13 -5.54 7.40 5.59
C VAL A 13 -6.20 7.09 6.94
N SER A 14 -5.68 6.12 7.69
CA SER A 14 -6.26 5.70 8.98
C SER A 14 -5.32 4.81 9.78
N THR A 15 -5.70 4.48 11.01
CA THR A 15 -5.03 3.48 11.84
C THR A 15 -6.02 2.42 12.33
N SER A 16 -5.56 1.19 12.48
CA SER A 16 -6.30 0.11 13.16
C SER A 16 -5.39 -0.63 14.14
N LYS A 17 -5.95 -1.55 14.93
CA LYS A 17 -5.20 -2.42 15.84
C LYS A 17 -5.44 -3.89 15.49
N THR A 18 -4.38 -4.69 15.50
CA THR A 18 -4.51 -6.15 15.39
C THR A 18 -4.98 -6.76 16.71
N LYS A 19 -5.34 -8.05 16.69
CA LYS A 19 -5.73 -8.78 17.90
C LYS A 19 -4.59 -8.86 18.93
N GLU A 20 -3.36 -8.85 18.44
CA GLU A 20 -2.12 -8.89 19.22
C GLU A 20 -1.71 -7.50 19.74
N GLY A 21 -2.45 -6.45 19.40
CA GLY A 21 -2.26 -5.08 19.91
C GLY A 21 -1.39 -4.18 19.03
N ASN A 22 -0.79 -4.71 17.97
CA ASN A 22 0.04 -3.93 17.04
C ASN A 22 -0.81 -2.88 16.31
N THR A 23 -0.26 -1.69 16.15
CA THR A 23 -0.92 -0.61 15.41
C THR A 23 -0.62 -0.79 13.93
N VAL A 24 -1.65 -0.77 13.09
CA VAL A 24 -1.51 -0.82 11.63
C VAL A 24 -1.85 0.56 11.08
N TRP A 25 -0.90 1.16 10.37
CA TRP A 25 -1.06 2.43 9.66
C TRP A 25 -1.41 2.15 8.21
N HIS A 26 -2.56 2.66 7.77
CA HIS A 26 -3.01 2.57 6.39
C HIS A 26 -2.63 3.85 5.66
N LEU A 27 -1.83 3.71 4.61
CA LEU A 27 -1.27 4.79 3.82
C LEU A 27 -1.72 4.67 2.37
N LEU A 28 -1.83 5.79 1.67
CA LEU A 28 -1.84 5.82 0.22
C LEU A 28 -0.42 6.17 -0.25
N VAL A 29 0.16 5.32 -1.09
CA VAL A 29 1.51 5.51 -1.65
C VAL A 29 1.47 5.43 -3.17
N ALA A 30 2.44 6.06 -3.83
CA ALA A 30 2.50 6.07 -5.29
C ALA A 30 3.93 6.03 -5.84
N ASP A 31 4.04 5.52 -7.06
CA ASP A 31 5.20 5.71 -7.93
C ASP A 31 4.76 6.34 -9.25
N ASN A 32 5.66 6.41 -10.24
CA ASN A 32 5.38 6.99 -11.54
C ASN A 32 4.37 6.18 -12.38
N THR A 33 3.97 4.99 -11.92
CA THR A 33 3.07 4.09 -12.64
C THR A 33 1.67 4.05 -12.03
N ALA A 34 1.57 3.97 -10.70
CA ALA A 34 0.32 3.68 -10.03
C ALA A 34 0.29 4.15 -8.57
N LYS A 35 -0.93 4.15 -7.99
CA LYS A 35 -1.17 4.33 -6.56
C LYS A 35 -1.58 2.99 -5.94
N ILE A 36 -1.24 2.75 -4.68
CA ILE A 36 -1.68 1.56 -3.94
C ILE A 36 -1.79 1.87 -2.45
N ASN A 37 -2.70 1.19 -1.78
CA ASN A 37 -2.77 1.15 -0.32
C ASN A 37 -1.54 0.42 0.22
N ALA A 38 -0.91 0.97 1.24
CA ALA A 38 0.10 0.29 2.04
C ALA A 38 -0.38 0.15 3.49
N SER A 39 -0.09 -0.98 4.13
CA SER A 39 -0.37 -1.19 5.55
C SER A 39 0.94 -1.52 6.26
N LEU A 40 1.40 -0.59 7.10
CA LEU A 40 2.67 -0.67 7.81
C LEU A 40 2.44 -0.76 9.32
N PHE A 41 3.26 -1.56 10.00
CA PHE A 41 3.07 -1.88 11.41
C PHE A 41 3.90 -0.96 12.30
N ASP A 42 3.28 -0.53 13.40
CA ASP A 42 3.90 0.15 14.52
C ASP A 42 4.77 1.34 14.08
N ALA A 43 6.03 1.39 14.52
CA ALA A 43 6.95 2.47 14.25
C ALA A 43 7.18 2.72 12.75
N TYR A 44 7.10 1.69 11.90
CA TYR A 44 7.28 1.85 10.47
C TYR A 44 6.20 2.71 9.82
N GLY A 45 4.96 2.62 10.30
CA GLY A 45 3.87 3.45 9.83
C GLY A 45 3.77 4.79 10.54
N GLU A 46 4.13 4.82 11.83
CA GLU A 46 4.07 6.01 12.67
C GLU A 46 5.03 7.09 12.20
N LEU A 47 6.28 6.72 11.91
CA LEU A 47 7.36 7.67 11.60
C LEU A 47 7.24 8.32 10.22
N LEU A 48 6.67 7.61 9.24
CA LEU A 48 6.53 8.13 7.88
C LEU A 48 5.53 9.28 7.84
N GLN A 49 5.72 10.25 6.95
CA GLN A 49 4.82 11.37 6.74
C GLN A 49 4.48 11.52 5.25
N PRO A 50 3.35 12.18 4.90
CA PRO A 50 3.11 12.59 3.52
C PRO A 50 4.33 13.35 2.95
N SER A 51 4.63 13.10 1.68
CA SER A 51 5.82 13.56 0.94
C SER A 51 7.12 12.79 1.22
N ASP A 52 7.17 11.86 2.18
CA ASP A 52 8.36 11.02 2.36
C ASP A 52 8.57 10.09 1.16
N VAL A 53 9.83 10.02 0.71
CA VAL A 53 10.26 9.06 -0.30
C VAL A 53 10.86 7.85 0.41
N VAL A 54 10.30 6.68 0.14
CA VAL A 54 10.56 5.47 0.90
C VAL A 54 11.04 4.37 -0.02
N ARG A 55 12.08 3.65 0.42
CA ARG A 55 12.50 2.38 -0.17
C ARG A 55 11.98 1.23 0.67
N LEU A 56 11.23 0.34 0.02
CA LEU A 56 10.81 -0.93 0.58
C LEU A 56 11.60 -2.06 -0.09
N THR A 57 12.31 -2.85 0.70
CA THR A 57 12.96 -4.09 0.27
C THR A 57 12.32 -5.26 0.99
N GLY A 58 12.06 -6.38 0.32
CA GLY A 58 11.47 -7.55 0.97
C GLY A 58 9.98 -7.39 1.29
N GLY A 59 9.26 -6.57 0.54
CA GLY A 59 7.81 -6.40 0.66
C GLY A 59 7.00 -7.52 0.01
N TYR A 60 5.69 -7.49 0.21
CA TYR A 60 4.74 -8.35 -0.50
C TYR A 60 3.42 -7.60 -0.74
N CYS A 61 2.63 -8.09 -1.69
CA CYS A 61 1.28 -7.61 -1.93
C CYS A 61 0.30 -8.71 -1.54
N GLY A 62 -0.79 -8.33 -0.87
CA GLY A 62 -1.89 -9.21 -0.52
C GLY A 62 -3.23 -8.51 -0.69
N VAL A 63 -4.32 -9.26 -0.61
CA VAL A 63 -5.67 -8.68 -0.64
C VAL A 63 -6.14 -8.49 0.80
N PHE A 64 -6.55 -7.27 1.13
CA PHE A 64 -7.17 -6.94 2.42
C PHE A 64 -8.43 -6.14 2.20
N LYS A 65 -9.53 -6.55 2.85
CA LYS A 65 -10.87 -5.98 2.60
C LYS A 65 -11.17 -5.87 1.10
N ASN A 66 -10.85 -6.94 0.36
CA ASN A 66 -11.05 -7.08 -1.09
C ASN A 66 -10.21 -6.15 -1.97
N VAL A 67 -9.21 -5.43 -1.46
CA VAL A 67 -8.35 -4.57 -2.28
C VAL A 67 -6.89 -4.97 -2.19
N ALA A 68 -6.14 -4.83 -3.29
CA ALA A 68 -4.70 -5.03 -3.30
C ALA A 68 -4.04 -4.06 -2.33
N THR A 69 -3.17 -4.56 -1.45
CA THR A 69 -2.50 -3.79 -0.41
C THR A 69 -1.04 -4.24 -0.30
N LEU A 70 -0.13 -3.26 -0.23
CA LEU A 70 1.30 -3.45 -0.05
C LEU A 70 1.66 -3.56 1.43
N TYR A 71 2.56 -4.49 1.74
CA TYR A 71 3.04 -4.76 3.08
C TYR A 71 4.57 -4.86 3.10
N ALA A 72 5.16 -4.55 4.25
CA ALA A 72 6.52 -4.96 4.55
C ALA A 72 6.54 -6.45 4.93
N GLY A 73 7.44 -7.23 4.34
CA GLY A 73 7.64 -8.62 4.75
C GLY A 73 8.30 -8.71 6.12
N LYS A 74 8.20 -9.89 6.76
CA LYS A 74 8.77 -10.17 8.09
C LYS A 74 10.27 -9.82 8.21
N HIS A 75 11.02 -10.00 7.14
CA HIS A 75 12.45 -9.67 7.05
C HIS A 75 12.72 -8.53 6.06
N GLY A 76 11.67 -7.78 5.72
CA GLY A 76 11.78 -6.62 4.86
C GLY A 76 12.39 -5.43 5.59
N LYS A 77 12.75 -4.41 4.81
CA LYS A 77 13.34 -3.17 5.28
C LYS A 77 12.57 -1.98 4.70
N ILE A 78 12.28 -1.01 5.56
CA ILE A 78 11.69 0.28 5.18
C ILE A 78 12.69 1.37 5.51
N GLU A 79 13.01 2.19 4.52
CA GLU A 79 13.97 3.28 4.66
C GLU A 79 13.38 4.55 4.06
N ARG A 80 13.30 5.63 4.85
CA ARG A 80 13.10 6.97 4.29
C ARG A 80 14.41 7.39 3.62
N ILE A 81 14.36 7.59 2.31
CA ILE A 81 15.53 7.92 1.47
C ILE A 81 15.51 9.35 0.94
N GLY A 82 14.42 10.09 1.18
CA GLY A 82 14.25 11.47 0.76
C GLY A 82 12.87 12.02 1.10
N GLU A 83 12.57 13.17 0.52
CA GLU A 83 11.29 13.87 0.67
C GLU A 83 11.01 14.68 -0.61
N PHE A 84 9.73 14.78 -1.00
CA PHE A 84 9.15 15.63 -2.05
C PHE A 84 9.60 15.34 -3.50
N VAL A 85 10.90 15.18 -3.75
CA VAL A 85 11.48 15.03 -5.09
C VAL A 85 11.46 13.56 -5.51
N PHE A 86 10.30 13.07 -5.93
CA PHE A 86 10.13 11.73 -6.47
C PHE A 86 9.08 11.71 -7.59
N PRO A 87 9.35 11.10 -8.76
CA PRO A 87 8.33 10.98 -9.80
C PRO A 87 7.17 10.10 -9.35
N PHE A 88 5.96 10.64 -9.34
CA PHE A 88 4.74 9.88 -9.05
C PHE A 88 3.60 10.27 -9.97
N THR A 89 2.61 9.39 -10.07
CA THR A 89 1.37 9.65 -10.80
C THR A 89 0.37 10.44 -9.96
N ASP A 90 -0.12 11.56 -10.49
CA ASP A 90 -1.05 12.47 -9.83
C ASP A 90 -2.47 12.42 -10.43
N ARG A 91 -2.75 11.41 -11.27
CA ARG A 91 -4.04 11.28 -11.97
C ARG A 91 -5.24 11.52 -11.03
N PRO A 92 -6.04 12.56 -11.28
CA PRO A 92 -7.11 12.98 -10.37
C PRO A 92 -8.31 12.04 -10.43
N ASP A 93 -8.50 11.34 -11.55
CA ASP A 93 -9.55 10.33 -11.70
C ASP A 93 -9.30 9.07 -10.87
N GLY A 94 -8.06 8.87 -10.38
CA GLY A 94 -7.61 7.70 -9.64
C GLY A 94 -7.70 6.38 -10.40
N ALA A 95 -7.77 6.40 -11.74
CA ALA A 95 -7.86 5.19 -12.57
C ALA A 95 -6.62 4.29 -12.46
N ASP A 96 -5.52 4.85 -11.99
CA ASP A 96 -4.24 4.20 -11.72
C ASP A 96 -4.09 3.67 -10.28
N ASN A 97 -5.13 3.79 -9.45
CA ASN A 97 -5.10 3.27 -8.09
C ASN A 97 -5.46 1.78 -8.08
N LEU A 98 -4.45 0.93 -7.87
CA LEU A 98 -4.58 -0.53 -7.82
C LEU A 98 -5.53 -1.00 -6.71
N SER A 99 -5.68 -0.23 -5.64
CA SER A 99 -6.56 -0.54 -4.52
C SER A 99 -8.01 -0.10 -4.73
N ARG A 100 -8.36 0.45 -5.90
CA ARG A 100 -9.77 0.58 -6.31
C ARG A 100 -10.35 -0.70 -6.87
N VAL A 101 -9.48 -1.58 -7.40
CA VAL A 101 -9.89 -2.87 -7.92
C VAL A 101 -10.31 -3.78 -6.77
N GLN A 102 -11.54 -4.29 -6.86
CA GLN A 102 -12.08 -5.24 -5.92
C GLN A 102 -11.74 -6.67 -6.34
N TRP A 103 -11.30 -7.47 -5.39
CA TRP A 103 -10.88 -8.86 -5.54
C TRP A 103 -11.78 -9.77 -4.71
N VAL A 104 -12.06 -10.96 -5.24
CA VAL A 104 -12.86 -11.99 -4.57
C VAL A 104 -12.01 -13.25 -4.46
N GLU A 105 -11.97 -13.83 -3.26
CA GLU A 105 -11.32 -15.12 -3.01
C GLU A 105 -12.19 -16.25 -3.57
N ARG A 106 -11.60 -17.10 -4.42
CA ARG A 106 -12.26 -18.28 -5.01
C ARG A 106 -11.75 -19.59 -4.44
N GLY A 107 -10.60 -19.55 -3.79
CA GLY A 107 -9.93 -20.70 -3.19
C GLY A 107 -8.60 -20.25 -2.58
N PRO A 108 -7.84 -21.18 -1.98
CA PRO A 108 -6.55 -20.86 -1.37
C PRO A 108 -5.62 -20.18 -2.37
N ASP A 109 -5.22 -18.94 -2.08
CA ASP A 109 -4.39 -18.10 -2.96
C ASP A 109 -4.94 -17.86 -4.38
N GLN A 110 -6.24 -18.09 -4.59
CA GLN A 110 -6.92 -17.86 -5.86
C GLN A 110 -7.82 -16.63 -5.74
N TRP A 111 -7.37 -15.54 -6.37
CA TRP A 111 -8.05 -14.25 -6.37
C TRP A 111 -8.49 -13.89 -7.78
N GLU A 112 -9.76 -13.55 -7.92
CA GLU A 112 -10.33 -13.05 -9.17
C GLU A 112 -10.75 -11.59 -9.00
N GLN A 113 -10.50 -10.79 -10.04
CA GLN A 113 -11.04 -9.44 -10.09
C GLN A 113 -12.55 -9.52 -10.18
N ARG A 114 -13.24 -8.82 -9.27
CA ARG A 114 -14.69 -8.66 -9.33
C ARG A 114 -15.03 -7.87 -10.59
N GLN A 115 -15.59 -8.54 -11.59
CA GLN A 115 -16.13 -7.84 -12.75
C GLN A 115 -17.37 -7.03 -12.33
N GLY A 116 -17.32 -5.73 -12.55
CA GLY A 116 -18.48 -4.84 -12.45
C GLY A 116 -18.67 -4.16 -11.08
N GLY A 117 -18.59 -2.83 -11.11
CA GLY A 117 -19.02 -1.95 -10.03
C GLY A 117 -17.95 -0.93 -9.65
N MET A 118 -17.94 0.22 -10.31
CA MET A 118 -17.34 1.43 -9.75
C MET A 118 -17.99 1.63 -8.37
N PRO A 119 -17.23 1.73 -7.27
CA PRO A 119 -17.83 2.04 -5.98
C PRO A 119 -18.55 3.39 -6.11
N LYS A 120 -19.81 3.43 -5.68
CA LYS A 120 -20.59 4.67 -5.57
C LYS A 120 -19.99 5.58 -4.51
#